data_AF-A0A2M7KFT6-F1
#
_entry.id   AF-A0A2M7KFT6-F1
#
_cell.length_a   1.000
_cell.length_b   1.000
_cell.length_c   1.000
_cell.angle_alpha   90.00
_cell.angle_beta   90.00
_cell.angle_gamma   90.00
#
_symmetry.space_group_name_H-M   'P 1'
#
loop_
_entity.id
_entity.type
_entity.pdbx_description
1 polymer ?
#
loop_
_entity_poly.entity_id
_entity_poly.type
_entity_poly.pdbx_seq_one_letter_code
_entity_poly.pdbx_strand_id
1 'polypeptide(L)'
;MGLAALPGGGRGDSAIKRTKSQVEALIRKAGATPPTWWDSVKLDYPATLDLTWDQKNGLHDETRNTSLYLWWVCYPNPGRWKPGVKLLHHLLQVNQRDPGALRKTMAALGSMYHDLLQDYARAAFWWRKAGSATEIQPKLAHCYWKLGSKAMAAATLSLLGSDDTQDGSVIKAWADLGELGKALKLAREKARRAPEVAYLAAGDACRKAGKYDDAVAYYEKVLRVPESSARQKQSKLNKQRAQANLTAVRVFDALNLNRLPDGTYAGSSLGYAGALEVSVTVRGHRLTSVKVTKHEDKQFFCALNDTPRRIVARQGVKGVDAVSGATMTSEAILNATAKALATAME
;
A
#
# COMPACT_ATOMS: atom_id res chain seq x y z
N MET A 1 29.18 -5.73 -0.63
CA MET A 1 28.90 -4.52 -1.44
C MET A 1 27.76 -3.77 -0.78
N GLY A 2 28.03 -2.54 -0.33
CA GLY A 2 27.24 -1.82 0.67
C GLY A 2 25.82 -1.46 0.21
N LEU A 3 24.83 -1.89 1.00
CA LEU A 3 23.47 -1.36 0.97
C LEU A 3 23.52 0.11 1.41
N ALA A 4 23.29 1.03 0.48
CA ALA A 4 23.04 2.43 0.81
C ALA A 4 21.77 2.48 1.69
N ALA A 5 21.97 2.87 2.95
CA ALA A 5 20.90 3.13 3.89
C ALA A 5 20.01 4.26 3.35
N LEU A 6 18.76 3.92 3.04
CA LEU A 6 17.70 4.94 2.97
C LEU A 6 17.59 5.57 4.37
N PRO A 7 17.54 6.90 4.49
CA PRO A 7 17.58 7.56 5.80
C PRO A 7 16.45 7.04 6.67
N GLY A 8 16.84 6.45 7.80
CA GLY A 8 15.96 5.77 8.75
C GLY A 8 14.92 6.71 9.32
N GLY A 9 13.65 6.36 9.12
CA GLY A 9 12.53 6.92 9.88
C GLY A 9 12.53 6.34 11.29
N GLY A 10 13.15 7.07 12.21
CA GLY A 10 13.28 6.67 13.60
C GLY A 10 13.70 7.82 14.50
N ARG A 11 12.87 8.87 14.58
CA ARG A 11 12.73 9.87 15.66
C ARG A 11 11.40 10.58 15.38
N GLY A 12 10.60 10.84 16.42
CA GLY A 12 9.19 11.24 16.32
C GLY A 12 8.88 12.16 15.14
N ASP A 13 8.04 11.68 14.21
CA ASP A 13 7.52 12.46 13.09
C ASP A 13 6.65 13.60 13.66
N SER A 14 7.27 14.73 14.00
CA SER A 14 6.62 16.00 13.71
C SER A 14 6.48 16.03 12.19
N ALA A 15 5.39 15.45 11.67
CA ALA A 15 5.15 15.33 10.24
C ALA A 15 5.38 16.70 9.61
N ILE A 16 6.38 16.81 8.73
CA ILE A 16 6.79 18.09 8.14
C ILE A 16 5.54 18.73 7.54
N LYS A 17 5.09 19.85 8.10
CA LYS A 17 3.92 20.57 7.59
C LYS A 17 4.37 21.50 6.48
N ARG A 18 3.78 21.35 5.29
CA ARG A 18 4.08 22.17 4.11
C ARG A 18 2.85 22.90 3.61
N THR A 19 3.04 24.14 3.16
CA THR A 19 2.02 24.91 2.44
C THR A 19 1.79 24.33 1.04
N LYS A 20 0.70 24.75 0.39
CA LYS A 20 0.42 24.38 -1.01
C LYS A 20 1.58 24.72 -1.95
N SER A 21 2.10 25.95 -1.85
CA SER A 21 3.21 26.43 -2.69
C SER A 21 4.48 25.59 -2.49
N GLN A 22 4.81 25.21 -1.26
CA GLN A 22 5.97 24.35 -0.98
C GLN A 22 5.82 22.95 -1.58
N VAL A 23 4.64 22.33 -1.47
CA VAL A 23 4.37 21.03 -2.10
C VAL A 23 4.42 21.11 -3.62
N GLU A 24 3.86 22.18 -4.20
CA GLU A 24 3.91 22.41 -5.65
C GLU A 24 5.35 22.59 -6.15
N ALA A 25 6.19 23.30 -5.41
CA ALA A 25 7.60 23.45 -5.72
C ALA A 25 8.34 22.09 -5.71
N LEU A 26 8.05 21.23 -4.72
CA LEU A 26 8.61 19.87 -4.65
C LEU A 26 8.20 19.02 -5.86
N ILE A 27 6.91 19.01 -6.20
CA ILE A 27 6.37 18.25 -7.33
C ILE A 27 7.00 18.72 -8.64
N ARG A 28 7.08 20.04 -8.84
CA ARG A 28 7.68 20.64 -10.04
C ARG A 28 9.16 20.25 -10.15
N LYS A 29 9.93 20.41 -9.07
CA LYS A 29 11.37 20.08 -9.05
C LYS A 29 11.61 18.60 -9.32
N ALA A 30 10.87 17.72 -8.64
CA ALA A 30 11.04 16.27 -8.77
C ALA A 30 10.66 15.77 -10.16
N GLY A 31 9.56 16.27 -10.73
CA GLY A 31 9.12 15.89 -12.08
C GLY A 31 9.99 16.43 -13.21
N ALA A 32 10.69 17.55 -12.99
CA ALA A 32 11.60 18.16 -13.96
C ALA A 32 13.02 17.57 -13.93
N THR A 33 13.34 16.71 -12.97
CA THR A 33 14.70 16.17 -12.79
C THR A 33 14.70 14.64 -12.74
N PRO A 34 15.63 13.97 -13.44
CA PRO A 34 15.81 12.53 -13.31
C PRO A 34 16.07 12.14 -11.84
N PRO A 35 15.62 10.94 -11.40
CA PRO A 35 16.03 10.39 -10.12
C PRO A 35 17.55 10.22 -10.02
N THR A 36 18.12 10.23 -8.82
CA THR A 36 19.58 10.12 -8.60
C THR A 36 20.20 8.82 -9.11
N TRP A 37 19.39 7.77 -9.29
CA TRP A 37 19.81 6.48 -9.82
C TRP A 37 19.71 6.38 -11.35
N TRP A 38 19.24 7.43 -12.04
CA TRP A 38 18.87 7.36 -13.46
C TRP A 38 19.99 6.87 -14.37
N ASP A 39 21.19 7.41 -14.18
CA ASP A 39 22.36 7.08 -15.00
C ASP A 39 22.99 5.73 -14.64
N SER A 40 22.71 5.21 -13.44
CA SER A 40 23.20 3.90 -12.99
C SER A 40 22.34 2.72 -13.46
N VAL A 41 21.24 2.98 -14.16
CA VAL A 41 20.26 1.97 -14.57
C VAL A 41 20.23 1.89 -16.09
N LYS A 42 20.38 0.70 -16.65
CA LYS A 42 20.24 0.48 -18.09
C LYS A 42 18.77 0.36 -18.48
N LEU A 43 18.45 0.79 -19.70
CA LEU A 43 17.17 0.47 -20.32
C LEU A 43 17.20 -1.01 -20.70
N ASP A 44 16.26 -1.79 -20.17
CA ASP A 44 16.25 -3.25 -20.31
C ASP A 44 14.79 -3.75 -20.38
N TYR A 45 14.40 -4.21 -21.56
CA TYR A 45 13.08 -4.78 -21.87
C TYR A 45 13.19 -5.76 -23.05
N PRO A 46 12.24 -6.71 -23.22
CA PRO A 46 12.25 -7.66 -24.33
C PRO A 46 12.15 -6.96 -25.69
N ALA A 47 12.96 -7.37 -26.67
CA ALA A 47 12.90 -6.81 -28.02
C ALA A 47 11.54 -7.00 -28.72
N THR A 48 10.75 -7.99 -28.27
CA THR A 48 9.42 -8.31 -28.76
C THR A 48 8.30 -7.47 -28.15
N LEU A 49 8.61 -6.60 -27.18
CA LEU A 49 7.61 -5.87 -26.41
C LEU A 49 6.91 -4.82 -27.29
N ASP A 50 5.58 -4.81 -27.29
CA ASP A 50 4.78 -3.75 -27.93
C ASP A 50 4.97 -2.43 -27.19
N LEU A 51 5.70 -1.50 -27.81
CA LEU A 51 5.97 -0.18 -27.27
C LEU A 51 4.84 0.84 -27.54
N THR A 52 3.80 0.47 -28.29
CA THR A 52 2.76 1.41 -28.76
C THR A 52 1.54 1.52 -27.85
N TRP A 53 1.40 0.63 -26.84
CA TRP A 53 0.18 0.48 -26.04
C TRP A 53 -1.08 0.08 -26.84
N ASP A 54 -0.95 -0.38 -28.08
CA ASP A 54 -2.07 -0.85 -28.92
C ASP A 54 -2.64 -2.19 -28.40
N GLN A 55 -1.83 -3.03 -27.73
CA GLN A 55 -2.25 -4.20 -26.93
C GLN A 55 -3.12 -5.25 -27.64
N LYS A 56 -3.36 -5.10 -28.95
CA LYS A 56 -4.18 -6.02 -29.77
C LYS A 56 -3.53 -7.39 -29.92
N ASN A 57 -2.21 -7.48 -29.79
CA ASN A 57 -1.44 -8.72 -29.86
C ASN A 57 -0.85 -9.08 -28.49
N GLY A 58 -0.87 -10.36 -28.11
CA GLY A 58 -0.20 -10.84 -26.88
C GLY A 58 -0.99 -10.67 -25.58
N LEU A 59 -2.33 -10.86 -25.61
CA LEU A 59 -3.21 -10.78 -24.42
C LEU A 59 -2.81 -11.72 -23.26
N HIS A 60 -1.94 -12.70 -23.53
CA HIS A 60 -1.42 -13.66 -22.55
C HIS A 60 0.10 -13.80 -22.60
N ASP A 61 0.80 -12.85 -23.24
CA ASP A 61 2.25 -12.88 -23.38
C ASP A 61 2.85 -11.56 -22.88
N GLU A 62 3.41 -11.61 -21.67
CA GLU A 62 4.05 -10.46 -21.04
C GLU A 62 5.31 -9.98 -21.76
N THR A 63 5.91 -10.77 -22.66
CA THR A 63 7.05 -10.32 -23.47
C THR A 63 6.63 -9.50 -24.68
N ARG A 64 5.33 -9.46 -24.97
CA ARG A 64 4.75 -8.73 -26.11
C ARG A 64 3.77 -7.65 -25.69
N ASN A 65 3.24 -7.68 -24.48
CA ASN A 65 2.27 -6.70 -24.00
C ASN A 65 2.83 -5.84 -22.87
N THR A 66 2.92 -4.52 -23.09
CA THR A 66 3.47 -3.57 -22.11
C THR A 66 2.73 -3.59 -20.76
N SER A 67 1.39 -3.67 -20.74
CA SER A 67 0.65 -3.73 -19.47
C SER A 67 1.02 -4.99 -18.68
N LEU A 68 1.05 -6.14 -19.36
CA LEU A 68 1.40 -7.41 -18.73
C LEU A 68 2.86 -7.46 -18.32
N TYR A 69 3.77 -6.91 -19.12
CA TYR A 69 5.20 -6.80 -18.77
C TYR A 69 5.40 -6.02 -17.48
N LEU A 70 4.76 -4.84 -17.38
CA LEU A 70 4.83 -4.05 -16.16
C LEU A 70 4.25 -4.83 -14.99
N TRP A 71 3.06 -5.41 -15.15
CA TRP A 71 2.34 -6.07 -14.07
C TRP A 71 2.97 -7.37 -13.58
N TRP A 72 3.41 -8.25 -14.49
CA TRP A 72 3.90 -9.60 -14.17
C TRP A 72 5.42 -9.69 -14.10
N VAL A 73 6.16 -8.79 -14.75
CA VAL A 73 7.63 -8.82 -14.76
C VAL A 73 8.21 -7.68 -13.93
N CYS A 74 7.73 -6.44 -14.07
CA CYS A 74 8.34 -5.33 -13.35
C CYS A 74 7.90 -5.25 -11.89
N TYR A 75 6.59 -5.20 -11.63
CA TYR A 75 6.03 -4.98 -10.30
C TYR A 75 6.50 -6.02 -9.27
N PRO A 76 6.57 -7.33 -9.60
CA PRO A 76 6.96 -8.34 -8.63
C PRO A 76 8.46 -8.39 -8.34
N ASN A 77 9.29 -7.69 -9.13
CA ASN A 77 10.74 -7.83 -9.08
C ASN A 77 11.39 -6.49 -8.71
N PRO A 78 11.85 -6.29 -7.46
CA PRO A 78 12.48 -5.03 -7.03
C PRO A 78 13.65 -4.57 -7.91
N GLY A 79 14.43 -5.51 -8.45
CA GLY A 79 15.51 -5.22 -9.41
C GLY A 79 15.01 -4.65 -10.75
N ARG A 80 13.75 -4.87 -11.10
CA ARG A 80 13.09 -4.39 -12.33
C ARG A 80 12.32 -3.08 -12.15
N TRP A 81 12.16 -2.57 -10.93
CA TRP A 81 11.41 -1.33 -10.69
C TRP A 81 12.03 -0.12 -11.40
N LYS A 82 13.34 0.10 -11.24
CA LYS A 82 14.03 1.22 -11.88
C LYS A 82 14.15 1.02 -13.42
N PRO A 83 14.53 -0.16 -13.93
CA PRO A 83 14.45 -0.43 -15.38
C PRO A 83 13.06 -0.20 -15.97
N GLY A 84 11.99 -0.63 -15.30
CA GLY A 84 10.61 -0.42 -15.75
C GLY A 84 10.21 1.05 -15.80
N VAL A 85 10.67 1.87 -14.84
CA VAL A 85 10.50 3.34 -14.94
C VAL A 85 11.27 3.90 -16.15
N LYS A 86 12.50 3.44 -16.39
CA LYS A 86 13.29 3.87 -17.55
C LYS A 86 12.61 3.48 -18.88
N LEU A 87 12.02 2.29 -18.95
CA LEU A 87 11.17 1.85 -20.07
C LEU A 87 10.01 2.82 -20.27
N LEU A 88 9.24 3.15 -19.24
CA LEU A 88 8.09 4.06 -19.37
C LEU A 88 8.51 5.45 -19.89
N HIS A 89 9.66 5.97 -19.46
CA HIS A 89 10.20 7.21 -20.03
C HIS A 89 10.60 7.07 -21.51
N HIS A 90 11.14 5.92 -21.93
CA HIS A 90 11.36 5.62 -23.34
C HIS A 90 10.03 5.57 -24.11
N LEU A 91 8.97 4.98 -23.53
CA LEU A 91 7.63 4.95 -24.14
C LEU A 91 7.03 6.35 -24.32
N LEU A 92 7.36 7.33 -23.48
CA LEU A 92 6.94 8.73 -23.69
C LEU A 92 7.53 9.29 -25.00
N GLN A 93 8.75 8.92 -25.36
CA GLN A 93 9.41 9.37 -26.58
C GLN A 93 8.85 8.64 -27.81
N VAL A 94 8.72 7.30 -27.72
CA VAL A 94 8.16 6.46 -28.78
C VAL A 94 6.74 6.91 -29.15
N ASN A 95 5.92 7.23 -28.14
CA ASN A 95 4.50 7.54 -28.33
C ASN A 95 4.19 9.05 -28.29
N GLN A 96 5.16 9.92 -28.58
CA GLN A 96 4.99 11.38 -28.45
C GLN A 96 3.83 11.97 -29.28
N ARG A 97 3.34 11.24 -30.29
CA ARG A 97 2.21 11.63 -31.16
C ARG A 97 0.89 10.93 -30.82
N ASP A 98 0.85 10.06 -29.82
CA ASP A 98 -0.35 9.36 -29.36
C ASP A 98 -0.74 9.83 -27.94
N PRO A 99 -1.74 10.73 -27.83
CA PRO A 99 -2.21 11.22 -26.53
C PRO A 99 -2.73 10.12 -25.59
N GLY A 100 -3.32 9.05 -26.14
CA GLY A 100 -3.84 7.92 -25.37
C GLY A 100 -2.72 7.10 -24.75
N ALA A 101 -1.72 6.73 -25.54
CA ALA A 101 -0.53 6.04 -25.07
C ALA A 101 0.30 6.89 -24.10
N LEU A 102 0.43 8.21 -24.34
CA LEU A 102 1.06 9.13 -23.40
C LEU A 102 0.35 9.13 -22.05
N ARG A 103 -0.98 9.25 -22.04
CA ARG A 103 -1.77 9.22 -20.80
C ARG A 103 -1.57 7.92 -20.02
N LYS A 104 -1.65 6.76 -20.70
CA LYS A 104 -1.40 5.44 -20.07
C LYS A 104 0.01 5.36 -19.48
N THR A 105 1.01 5.82 -20.24
CA THR A 105 2.42 5.84 -19.82
C THR A 105 2.62 6.72 -18.59
N MET A 106 2.05 7.92 -18.56
CA MET A 106 2.13 8.83 -17.41
C MET A 106 1.39 8.28 -16.18
N ALA A 107 0.23 7.64 -16.36
CA ALA A 107 -0.48 6.98 -15.27
C ALA A 107 0.34 5.81 -14.68
N ALA A 108 1.02 5.04 -15.53
CA ALA A 108 1.91 3.97 -15.12
C ALA A 108 3.16 4.50 -14.39
N LEU A 109 3.75 5.62 -14.86
CA LEU A 109 4.85 6.28 -14.16
C LEU A 109 4.42 6.71 -12.76
N GLY A 110 3.25 7.35 -12.64
CA GLY A 110 2.68 7.72 -11.36
C GLY A 110 2.56 6.53 -10.40
N SER A 111 2.02 5.41 -10.90
CA SER A 111 1.87 4.17 -10.14
C SER A 111 3.21 3.56 -9.72
N MET A 112 4.20 3.46 -10.62
CA MET A 112 5.52 2.91 -10.26
C MET A 112 6.24 3.78 -9.24
N TYR A 113 6.19 5.10 -9.38
CA TYR A 113 6.81 6.00 -8.39
C TYR A 113 6.10 5.94 -7.04
N HIS A 114 4.76 5.81 -7.00
CA HIS A 114 4.00 5.75 -5.77
C HIS A 114 4.06 4.38 -5.09
N ASP A 115 3.66 3.33 -5.80
CA ASP A 115 3.42 1.99 -5.25
C ASP A 115 4.72 1.23 -5.00
N LEU A 116 5.79 1.51 -5.78
CA LEU A 116 7.04 0.75 -5.72
C LEU A 116 8.18 1.58 -5.12
N LEU A 117 8.43 2.78 -5.65
CA LEU A 117 9.59 3.60 -5.28
C LEU A 117 9.33 4.58 -4.12
N GLN A 118 8.06 4.77 -3.74
CA GLN A 118 7.62 5.76 -2.74
C GLN A 118 8.14 7.19 -2.98
N ASP A 119 8.32 7.56 -4.25
CA ASP A 119 8.64 8.92 -4.68
C ASP A 119 7.35 9.70 -4.95
N TYR A 120 6.74 10.18 -3.86
CA TYR A 120 5.43 10.80 -3.93
C TYR A 120 5.39 12.11 -4.73
N ALA A 121 6.52 12.82 -4.82
CA ALA A 121 6.61 14.05 -5.61
C ALA A 121 6.57 13.75 -7.11
N ARG A 122 7.38 12.78 -7.57
CA ARG A 122 7.36 12.34 -8.99
C ARG A 122 6.05 11.64 -9.33
N ALA A 123 5.50 10.84 -8.43
CA ALA A 123 4.20 10.22 -8.63
C ALA A 123 3.10 11.25 -8.89
N ALA A 124 2.99 12.27 -8.01
CA ALA A 124 2.01 13.34 -8.17
C ALA A 124 2.22 14.13 -9.47
N PHE A 125 3.46 14.37 -9.87
CA PHE A 125 3.77 15.04 -11.14
C PHE A 125 3.20 14.26 -12.34
N TRP A 126 3.50 12.96 -12.42
CA TRP A 126 3.08 12.14 -13.55
C TRP A 126 1.57 11.92 -13.60
N TRP A 127 0.93 11.71 -12.45
CA TRP A 127 -0.53 11.61 -12.39
C TRP A 127 -1.25 12.91 -12.75
N ARG A 128 -0.73 14.07 -12.32
CA ARG A 128 -1.27 15.37 -12.76
C ARG A 128 -1.18 15.54 -14.28
N LYS A 129 -0.11 15.07 -14.90
CA LYS A 129 0.04 15.09 -16.37
C LYS A 129 -0.87 14.07 -17.09
N ALA A 130 -1.12 12.92 -16.48
CA ALA A 130 -2.02 11.91 -17.03
C ALA A 130 -3.49 12.38 -17.04
N GLY A 131 -3.87 13.27 -16.13
CA GLY A 131 -5.22 13.86 -16.06
C GLY A 131 -6.07 13.30 -14.91
N SER A 132 -7.34 13.72 -14.87
CA SER A 132 -8.23 13.63 -13.71
C SER A 132 -9.07 12.35 -13.61
N ALA A 133 -8.47 11.17 -13.82
CA ALA A 133 -9.20 9.93 -13.58
C ALA A 133 -9.57 9.83 -12.09
N THR A 134 -10.83 9.50 -11.78
CA THR A 134 -11.35 9.43 -10.41
C THR A 134 -10.57 8.45 -9.53
N GLU A 135 -10.07 7.36 -10.12
CA GLU A 135 -9.19 6.37 -9.49
C GLU A 135 -7.83 6.90 -9.04
N ILE A 136 -7.33 7.97 -9.67
CA ILE A 136 -6.05 8.59 -9.34
C ILE A 136 -6.17 9.49 -8.11
N GLN A 137 -7.35 10.07 -7.87
CA GLN A 137 -7.54 11.12 -6.86
C GLN A 137 -7.19 10.67 -5.43
N PRO A 138 -7.55 9.47 -4.94
CA PRO A 138 -7.13 9.01 -3.61
C PRO A 138 -5.62 8.84 -3.50
N LYS A 139 -4.97 8.35 -4.56
CA LYS A 139 -3.51 8.18 -4.60
C LYS A 139 -2.79 9.53 -4.66
N LEU A 140 -3.35 10.50 -5.40
CA LEU A 140 -2.83 11.87 -5.46
C LEU A 140 -2.97 12.59 -4.12
N ALA A 141 -4.10 12.41 -3.43
CA ALA A 141 -4.28 12.90 -2.07
C ALA A 141 -3.25 12.28 -1.11
N HIS A 142 -2.99 10.97 -1.23
CA HIS A 142 -1.94 10.30 -0.47
C HIS A 142 -0.55 10.90 -0.76
N CYS A 143 -0.22 11.19 -2.03
CA CYS A 143 1.02 11.91 -2.34
C CYS A 143 1.13 13.25 -1.59
N TYR A 144 0.08 14.07 -1.61
CA TYR A 144 0.11 15.37 -0.91
C TYR A 144 0.25 15.22 0.60
N TRP A 145 -0.40 14.22 1.19
CA TRP A 145 -0.25 13.90 2.60
C TRP A 145 1.19 13.53 2.93
N LYS A 146 1.80 12.63 2.15
CA LYS A 146 3.20 12.21 2.33
C LYS A 146 4.20 13.33 2.06
N LEU A 147 3.85 14.31 1.23
CA LEU A 147 4.61 15.53 1.02
C LEU A 147 4.37 16.59 2.11
N GLY A 148 3.52 16.33 3.10
CA GLY A 148 3.35 17.18 4.28
C GLY A 148 2.18 18.15 4.22
N SER A 149 1.26 18.02 3.25
CA SER A 149 0.10 18.90 3.13
C SER A 149 -1.21 18.13 3.28
N LYS A 150 -1.69 18.06 4.54
CA LYS A 150 -3.04 17.57 4.86
C LYS A 150 -4.12 18.39 4.15
N ALA A 151 -3.93 19.70 4.02
CA ALA A 151 -4.90 20.59 3.37
C ALA A 151 -5.09 20.23 1.89
N MET A 152 -4.01 20.02 1.14
CA MET A 152 -4.11 19.61 -0.26
C MET A 152 -4.72 18.21 -0.39
N ALA A 153 -4.31 17.26 0.46
CA ALA A 153 -4.88 15.92 0.46
C ALA A 153 -6.40 15.95 0.72
N ALA A 154 -6.83 16.66 1.75
CA ALA A 154 -8.24 16.81 2.08
C ALA A 154 -9.03 17.48 0.96
N ALA A 155 -8.51 18.55 0.36
CA ALA A 155 -9.16 19.22 -0.77
C ALA A 155 -9.36 18.28 -1.97
N THR A 156 -8.36 17.43 -2.26
CA THR A 156 -8.46 16.41 -3.32
C THR A 156 -9.50 15.34 -3.01
N LEU A 157 -9.53 14.82 -1.78
CA LEU A 157 -10.54 13.84 -1.38
C LEU A 157 -11.95 14.41 -1.32
N SER A 158 -12.12 15.69 -0.99
CA SER A 158 -13.42 16.35 -0.96
C SER A 158 -14.10 16.47 -2.32
N LEU A 159 -13.36 16.30 -3.42
CA LEU A 159 -13.93 16.19 -4.77
C LEU A 159 -14.66 14.84 -4.99
N LEU A 160 -14.34 13.83 -4.17
CA LEU A 160 -14.94 12.50 -4.22
C LEU A 160 -16.11 12.47 -3.23
N GLY A 161 -17.32 12.72 -3.72
CA GLY A 161 -18.54 12.74 -2.89
C GLY A 161 -18.95 11.38 -2.33
N SER A 162 -18.37 10.28 -2.82
CA SER A 162 -18.63 8.88 -2.46
C SER A 162 -17.35 8.03 -2.60
N ASP A 163 -17.34 6.84 -1.99
CA ASP A 163 -16.26 5.85 -2.19
C ASP A 163 -16.68 4.73 -3.15
N ASP A 164 -16.61 4.99 -4.45
CA ASP A 164 -16.92 4.04 -5.52
C ASP A 164 -15.81 3.05 -5.85
N THR A 165 -14.67 3.13 -5.16
CA THR A 165 -13.56 2.20 -5.35
C THR A 165 -13.93 0.78 -4.90
N GLN A 166 -13.27 -0.24 -5.43
CA GLN A 166 -13.59 -1.62 -5.05
C GLN A 166 -13.16 -1.94 -3.60
N ASP A 167 -12.11 -1.28 -3.10
CA ASP A 167 -11.40 -1.63 -1.88
C ASP A 167 -11.62 -0.65 -0.71
N GLY A 168 -12.34 0.46 -0.93
CA GLY A 168 -12.55 1.47 0.10
C GLY A 168 -11.39 2.45 0.25
N SER A 169 -10.66 2.70 -0.85
CA SER A 169 -9.48 3.58 -0.87
C SER A 169 -9.76 5.02 -0.41
N VAL A 170 -10.95 5.57 -0.65
CA VAL A 170 -11.31 6.94 -0.22
C VAL A 170 -11.53 6.98 1.29
N ILE A 171 -12.22 5.97 1.84
CA ILE A 171 -12.41 5.79 3.28
C ILE A 171 -11.06 5.71 3.97
N LYS A 172 -10.16 4.85 3.47
CA LYS A 172 -8.79 4.73 3.99
C LYS A 172 -8.04 6.07 3.91
N ALA A 173 -8.12 6.77 2.79
CA ALA A 173 -7.43 8.04 2.62
C ALA A 173 -7.88 9.10 3.65
N TRP A 174 -9.19 9.21 3.93
CA TRP A 174 -9.67 10.09 5.01
C TRP A 174 -9.18 9.65 6.39
N ALA A 175 -9.17 8.35 6.67
CA ALA A 175 -8.62 7.81 7.91
C ALA A 175 -7.12 8.11 8.05
N ASP A 176 -6.35 8.03 6.96
CA ASP A 176 -4.93 8.38 6.90
C ASP A 176 -4.65 9.86 7.24
N LEU A 177 -5.61 10.75 6.96
CA LEU A 177 -5.56 12.16 7.34
C LEU A 177 -6.01 12.41 8.79
N GLY A 178 -6.40 11.37 9.54
CA GLY A 178 -6.96 11.49 10.88
C GLY A 178 -8.41 11.98 10.91
N GLU A 179 -9.11 11.98 9.78
CA GLU A 179 -10.49 12.48 9.64
C GLU A 179 -11.49 11.31 9.82
N LEU A 180 -11.46 10.67 10.99
CA LEU A 180 -12.26 9.45 11.26
C LEU A 180 -13.75 9.65 10.99
N GLY A 181 -14.32 10.80 11.34
CA GLY A 181 -15.74 11.09 11.10
C GLY A 181 -16.12 11.05 9.61
N LYS A 182 -15.25 11.55 8.73
CA LYS A 182 -15.46 11.52 7.28
C LYS A 182 -15.31 10.10 6.73
N ALA A 183 -14.29 9.37 7.19
CA ALA A 183 -14.08 7.97 6.83
C ALA A 183 -15.31 7.11 7.19
N LEU A 184 -15.82 7.22 8.43
CA LEU A 184 -16.99 6.46 8.88
C LEU A 184 -18.28 6.88 8.17
N LYS A 185 -18.43 8.14 7.77
CA LYS A 185 -19.55 8.58 6.93
C LYS A 185 -19.56 7.85 5.59
N LEU A 186 -18.43 7.88 4.87
CA LEU A 186 -18.31 7.19 3.58
C LEU A 186 -18.47 5.67 3.72
N ALA A 187 -17.96 5.08 4.81
CA ALA A 187 -18.17 3.66 5.08
C ALA A 187 -19.65 3.31 5.23
N ARG A 188 -20.43 4.12 5.98
CA ARG A 188 -21.89 3.90 6.10
C ARG A 188 -22.61 3.98 4.76
N GLU A 189 -22.21 4.89 3.89
CA GLU A 189 -22.79 5.02 2.54
C GLU A 189 -22.43 3.81 1.66
N LYS A 190 -21.15 3.42 1.64
CA LYS A 190 -20.66 2.25 0.91
C LYS A 190 -21.29 0.94 1.38
N ALA A 191 -21.61 0.83 2.67
CA ALA A 191 -22.18 -0.38 3.25
C ALA A 191 -23.53 -0.79 2.63
N ARG A 192 -24.25 0.16 2.02
CA ARG A 192 -25.51 -0.11 1.29
C ARG A 192 -25.34 -1.02 0.07
N ARG A 193 -24.14 -1.03 -0.54
CA ARG A 193 -23.82 -1.81 -1.75
C ARG A 193 -22.65 -2.78 -1.60
N ALA A 194 -21.78 -2.56 -0.62
CA ALA A 194 -20.62 -3.39 -0.35
C ALA A 194 -20.33 -3.44 1.17
N PRO A 195 -21.21 -4.07 1.97
CA PRO A 195 -21.15 -4.05 3.44
C PRO A 195 -19.83 -4.59 4.00
N GLU A 196 -19.31 -5.71 3.49
CA GLU A 196 -18.06 -6.30 3.98
C GLU A 196 -16.86 -5.36 3.81
N VAL A 197 -16.70 -4.80 2.61
CA VAL A 197 -15.61 -3.85 2.31
C VAL A 197 -15.75 -2.59 3.15
N ALA A 198 -16.97 -2.08 3.29
CA ALA A 198 -17.24 -0.90 4.08
C ALA A 198 -16.93 -1.10 5.56
N TYR A 199 -17.34 -2.23 6.15
CA TYR A 199 -17.07 -2.54 7.55
C TYR A 199 -15.60 -2.85 7.81
N LEU A 200 -14.90 -3.52 6.88
CA LEU A 200 -13.45 -3.66 6.96
C LEU A 200 -12.76 -2.29 7.00
N ALA A 201 -13.06 -1.42 6.03
CA ALA A 201 -12.46 -0.09 5.96
C ALA A 201 -12.79 0.78 7.18
N ALA A 202 -14.00 0.67 7.74
CA ALA A 202 -14.37 1.34 8.98
C ALA A 202 -13.59 0.80 10.19
N GLY A 203 -13.45 -0.53 10.30
CA GLY A 203 -12.65 -1.16 11.36
C GLY A 203 -11.18 -0.73 11.29
N ASP A 204 -10.61 -0.70 10.08
CA ASP A 204 -9.23 -0.25 9.86
C ASP A 204 -9.06 1.24 10.22
N ALA A 205 -10.04 2.08 9.89
CA ALA A 205 -10.04 3.48 10.25
C ALA A 205 -10.09 3.69 11.77
N CYS A 206 -10.95 2.94 12.47
CA CYS A 206 -11.04 2.98 13.94
C CYS A 206 -9.74 2.48 14.59
N ARG A 207 -9.19 1.36 14.12
CA ARG A 207 -7.91 0.80 14.59
C ARG A 207 -6.79 1.82 14.43
N LYS A 208 -6.72 2.49 13.29
CA LYS A 208 -5.74 3.55 13.02
C LYS A 208 -5.90 4.74 13.97
N ALA A 209 -7.14 5.12 14.27
CA ALA A 209 -7.45 6.18 15.22
C ALA A 209 -7.28 5.79 16.69
N GLY A 210 -6.81 4.56 16.99
CA GLY A 210 -6.65 4.06 18.34
C GLY A 210 -7.97 3.66 19.04
N LYS A 211 -9.08 3.62 18.31
CA LYS A 211 -10.40 3.21 18.81
C LYS A 211 -10.60 1.72 18.59
N TYR A 212 -9.95 0.90 19.42
CA TYR A 212 -9.89 -0.55 19.23
C TYR A 212 -11.24 -1.24 19.45
N ASP A 213 -12.04 -0.80 20.42
CA ASP A 213 -13.38 -1.35 20.66
C ASP A 213 -14.30 -1.11 19.45
N ASP A 214 -14.28 0.10 18.90
CA ASP A 214 -15.01 0.41 17.68
C ASP A 214 -14.51 -0.44 16.49
N ALA A 215 -13.19 -0.65 16.39
CA ALA A 215 -12.61 -1.48 15.35
C ALA A 215 -13.09 -2.93 15.44
N VAL A 216 -13.09 -3.50 16.65
CA VAL A 216 -13.63 -4.84 16.94
C VAL A 216 -15.10 -4.93 16.52
N ALA A 217 -15.93 -3.96 16.93
CA ALA A 217 -17.34 -3.94 16.57
C ALA A 217 -17.57 -3.92 15.05
N TYR A 218 -16.73 -3.20 14.29
CA TYR A 218 -16.80 -3.21 12.82
C TYR A 218 -16.34 -4.52 12.19
N TYR A 219 -15.24 -5.11 12.66
CA TYR A 219 -14.79 -6.41 12.14
C TYR A 219 -15.80 -7.52 12.43
N GLU A 220 -16.46 -7.51 13.59
CA GLU A 220 -17.58 -8.43 13.87
C GLU A 220 -18.76 -8.23 12.92
N LYS A 221 -19.07 -6.99 12.51
CA LYS A 221 -20.10 -6.73 11.50
C LYS A 221 -19.77 -7.38 10.17
N VAL A 222 -18.49 -7.46 9.77
CA VAL A 222 -18.06 -8.18 8.56
C VAL A 222 -18.45 -9.67 8.66
N LEU A 223 -18.20 -10.29 9.81
CA LEU A 223 -18.50 -11.70 10.04
C LEU A 223 -20.01 -12.01 10.00
N ARG A 224 -20.84 -11.05 10.44
CA ARG A 224 -22.31 -11.14 10.41
C ARG A 224 -22.92 -10.91 9.03
N VAL A 225 -22.18 -10.42 8.04
CA VAL A 225 -22.71 -10.29 6.66
C VAL A 225 -22.94 -11.69 6.08
N PRO A 226 -24.14 -12.00 5.54
CA PRO A 226 -24.38 -13.26 4.86
C PRO A 226 -23.40 -13.47 3.70
N GLU A 227 -22.90 -14.69 3.52
CA GLU A 227 -21.98 -14.97 2.43
C GLU A 227 -22.66 -14.75 1.07
N SER A 228 -21.99 -14.01 0.19
CA SER A 228 -22.50 -13.79 -1.17
C SER A 228 -22.19 -15.00 -2.05
N SER A 229 -23.21 -15.65 -2.61
CA SER A 229 -23.03 -16.73 -3.59
C SER A 229 -22.30 -16.26 -4.85
N ALA A 230 -22.64 -15.07 -5.37
CA ALA A 230 -22.01 -14.49 -6.56
C ALA A 230 -20.55 -14.04 -6.35
N ARG A 231 -20.12 -13.81 -5.10
CA ARG A 231 -18.76 -13.35 -4.75
C ARG A 231 -18.15 -14.17 -3.63
N GLN A 232 -18.41 -15.48 -3.62
CA GLN A 232 -18.07 -16.38 -2.51
C GLN A 232 -16.58 -16.30 -2.13
N LYS A 233 -15.68 -16.31 -3.12
CA LYS A 233 -14.23 -16.16 -2.89
C LYS A 233 -13.92 -14.86 -2.14
N GLN A 234 -14.41 -13.72 -2.63
CA GLN A 234 -14.12 -12.41 -2.01
C GLN A 234 -14.72 -12.29 -0.60
N SER A 235 -15.94 -12.80 -0.40
CA SER A 235 -16.61 -12.81 0.92
C SER A 235 -15.81 -13.62 1.94
N LYS A 236 -15.35 -14.82 1.55
CA LYS A 236 -14.46 -15.64 2.37
C LYS A 236 -13.17 -14.89 2.73
N LEU A 237 -12.50 -14.27 1.76
CA LEU A 237 -11.27 -13.49 2.01
C LEU A 237 -11.52 -12.31 2.97
N ASN A 238 -12.62 -11.56 2.78
CA ASN A 238 -12.99 -10.43 3.63
C ASN A 238 -13.25 -10.87 5.07
N LYS A 239 -13.97 -11.98 5.28
CA LYS A 239 -14.25 -12.54 6.61
C LYS A 239 -12.98 -13.06 7.28
N GLN A 240 -12.12 -13.77 6.54
CA GLN A 240 -10.82 -14.21 7.06
C GLN A 240 -9.94 -13.03 7.48
N ARG A 241 -9.93 -11.95 6.69
CA ARG A 241 -9.24 -10.70 7.03
C ARG A 241 -9.80 -10.07 8.31
N ALA A 242 -11.13 -9.97 8.43
CA ALA A 242 -11.78 -9.45 9.64
C ALA A 242 -11.43 -10.27 10.89
N GLN A 243 -11.46 -11.61 10.79
CA GLN A 243 -11.07 -12.50 11.87
C GLN A 243 -9.61 -12.32 12.27
N ALA A 244 -8.70 -12.20 11.29
CA ALA A 244 -7.28 -11.98 11.55
C ALA A 244 -7.03 -10.63 12.25
N ASN A 245 -7.73 -9.56 11.83
CA ASN A 245 -7.65 -8.25 12.47
C ASN A 245 -8.22 -8.27 13.90
N LEU A 246 -9.31 -9.00 14.16
CA LEU A 246 -9.85 -9.20 15.52
C LEU A 246 -8.83 -9.87 16.44
N THR A 247 -8.23 -10.97 15.98
CA THR A 247 -7.19 -11.67 16.74
C THR A 247 -6.01 -10.73 17.02
N ALA A 248 -5.55 -9.98 16.03
CA ALA A 248 -4.43 -9.06 16.21
C ALA A 248 -4.72 -7.97 17.25
N VAL A 249 -5.91 -7.34 17.20
CA VAL A 249 -6.29 -6.33 18.21
C VAL A 249 -6.28 -6.92 19.62
N ARG A 250 -6.83 -8.13 19.81
CA ARG A 250 -6.82 -8.82 21.12
C ARG A 250 -5.41 -9.12 21.62
N VAL A 251 -4.53 -9.59 20.74
CA VAL A 251 -3.13 -9.83 21.08
C VAL A 251 -2.45 -8.53 21.50
N PHE A 252 -2.72 -7.40 20.84
CA PHE A 252 -2.08 -6.13 21.18
C PHE A 252 -2.36 -5.69 22.60
N ASP A 253 -3.58 -5.88 23.08
CA ASP A 253 -3.96 -5.45 24.43
C ASP A 253 -3.39 -6.38 25.52
N ALA A 254 -3.13 -7.64 25.17
CA ALA A 254 -2.54 -8.63 26.08
C ALA A 254 -1.00 -8.73 26.01
N LEU A 255 -0.37 -8.21 24.96
CA LEU A 255 1.06 -8.36 24.70
C LEU A 255 1.91 -7.59 25.73
N ASN A 256 2.75 -8.31 26.46
CA ASN A 256 3.80 -7.74 27.31
C ASN A 256 5.15 -8.37 26.97
N LEU A 257 6.01 -7.64 26.25
CA LEU A 257 7.32 -8.13 25.81
C LEU A 257 8.24 -8.54 26.97
N ASN A 258 8.07 -7.95 28.16
CA ASN A 258 8.87 -8.30 29.35
C ASN A 258 8.54 -9.70 29.90
N ARG A 259 7.42 -10.29 29.46
CA ARG A 259 7.01 -11.64 29.83
C ARG A 259 7.28 -12.67 28.75
N LEU A 260 7.73 -12.22 27.56
CA LEU A 260 8.08 -13.13 26.48
C LEU A 260 9.51 -13.66 26.68
N PRO A 261 9.71 -14.98 26.58
CA PRO A 261 11.04 -15.56 26.49
C PRO A 261 11.80 -15.07 25.26
N ASP A 262 13.12 -15.14 25.33
CA ASP A 262 13.96 -14.98 24.15
C ASP A 262 13.74 -16.17 23.21
N GLY A 263 13.58 -15.90 21.92
CA GLY A 263 13.20 -16.94 20.98
C GLY A 263 12.96 -16.43 19.57
N THR A 264 12.69 -17.37 18.67
CA THR A 264 12.22 -17.09 17.32
C THR A 264 10.87 -17.77 17.12
N TYR A 265 9.87 -16.96 16.80
CA TYR A 265 8.47 -17.38 16.70
C TYR A 265 7.99 -17.23 15.27
N ALA A 266 7.24 -18.21 14.79
CA ALA A 266 6.66 -18.20 13.45
C ALA A 266 5.17 -17.86 13.53
N GLY A 267 4.67 -17.15 12.53
CA GLY A 267 3.25 -16.84 12.42
C GLY A 267 2.81 -16.72 10.98
N SER A 268 1.52 -16.95 10.73
CA SER A 268 0.96 -16.92 9.38
C SER A 268 -0.39 -16.20 9.34
N SER A 269 -0.60 -15.43 8.26
CA SER A 269 -1.85 -14.77 7.97
C SER A 269 -2.11 -14.74 6.47
N LEU A 270 -3.36 -14.48 6.10
CA LEU A 270 -3.75 -14.33 4.71
C LEU A 270 -3.33 -12.94 4.19
N GLY A 271 -2.51 -12.95 3.14
CA GLY A 271 -2.09 -11.79 2.34
C GLY A 271 -3.07 -11.46 1.22
N TYR A 272 -2.59 -10.72 0.22
CA TYR A 272 -3.40 -10.35 -0.94
C TYR A 272 -3.70 -11.54 -1.86
N ALA A 273 -2.67 -12.32 -2.19
CA ALA A 273 -2.75 -13.44 -3.13
C ALA A 273 -2.89 -14.80 -2.45
N GLY A 274 -2.40 -14.95 -1.22
CA GLY A 274 -2.36 -16.22 -0.51
C GLY A 274 -1.78 -16.11 0.89
N ALA A 275 -1.31 -17.23 1.45
CA ALA A 275 -0.70 -17.22 2.77
C ALA A 275 0.61 -16.43 2.79
N LEU A 276 0.86 -15.75 3.91
CA LEU A 276 2.09 -15.02 4.21
C LEU A 276 2.58 -15.46 5.58
N GLU A 277 3.85 -15.86 5.65
CA GLU A 277 4.52 -16.32 6.86
C GLU A 277 5.59 -15.34 7.30
N VAL A 278 5.70 -15.14 8.61
CA VAL A 278 6.74 -14.32 9.23
C VAL A 278 7.50 -15.10 10.29
N SER A 279 8.76 -14.68 10.50
CA SER A 279 9.61 -15.09 11.60
C SER A 279 9.95 -13.85 12.45
N VAL A 280 9.65 -13.93 13.75
CA VAL A 280 9.80 -12.84 14.73
C VAL A 280 10.83 -13.27 15.77
N THR A 281 11.89 -12.49 15.96
CA THR A 281 12.92 -12.76 16.95
C THR A 281 12.80 -11.80 18.13
N VAL A 282 12.62 -12.37 19.33
CA VAL A 282 12.64 -11.66 20.61
C VAL A 282 13.99 -11.93 21.29
N ARG A 283 14.68 -10.88 21.71
CA ARG A 283 15.91 -10.97 22.52
C ARG A 283 15.96 -9.85 23.55
N GLY A 284 16.27 -10.19 24.80
CA GLY A 284 16.29 -9.24 25.91
C GLY A 284 15.00 -8.44 26.01
N HIS A 285 13.84 -9.10 25.89
CA HIS A 285 12.51 -8.49 25.91
C HIS A 285 12.25 -7.44 24.80
N ARG A 286 12.97 -7.55 23.68
CA ARG A 286 12.83 -6.64 22.52
C ARG A 286 12.63 -7.41 21.23
N LEU A 287 11.81 -6.85 20.34
CA LEU A 287 11.74 -7.32 18.95
C LEU A 287 13.03 -6.89 18.24
N THR A 288 13.87 -7.85 17.89
CA THR A 288 15.14 -7.58 17.18
C THR A 288 15.04 -7.81 15.68
N SER A 289 14.11 -8.68 15.25
CA SER A 289 13.90 -8.98 13.84
C SER A 289 12.45 -9.38 13.59
N VAL A 290 11.91 -8.92 12.46
CA VAL A 290 10.70 -9.45 11.84
C VAL A 290 11.06 -9.66 10.37
N LYS A 291 10.83 -10.87 9.84
CA LYS A 291 11.14 -11.23 8.45
C LYS A 291 9.95 -11.93 7.85
N VAL A 292 9.58 -11.56 6.63
CA VAL A 292 8.69 -12.38 5.81
C VAL A 292 9.50 -13.54 5.26
N THR A 293 9.12 -14.77 5.60
CA THR A 293 9.84 -16.00 5.21
C THR A 293 9.22 -16.66 3.99
N LYS A 294 7.92 -16.47 3.77
CA LYS A 294 7.18 -17.00 2.63
C LYS A 294 6.00 -16.10 2.31
N HIS A 295 5.73 -15.88 1.03
CA HIS A 295 4.54 -15.18 0.56
C HIS A 295 4.18 -15.59 -0.86
N GLU A 296 2.91 -15.45 -1.21
CA GLU A 296 2.40 -15.61 -2.58
C GLU A 296 2.06 -14.26 -3.24
N ASP A 297 2.17 -13.16 -2.48
CA ASP A 297 1.85 -11.82 -2.96
C ASP A 297 2.83 -11.42 -4.07
N LYS A 298 2.31 -11.32 -5.29
CA LYS A 298 3.06 -10.90 -6.48
C LYS A 298 3.15 -9.38 -6.62
N GLN A 299 2.63 -8.63 -5.66
CA GLN A 299 2.53 -7.19 -5.73
C GLN A 299 2.97 -6.55 -4.40
N PHE A 300 3.39 -5.29 -4.47
CA PHE A 300 3.61 -4.45 -3.30
C PHE A 300 4.75 -4.88 -2.36
N PHE A 301 5.88 -5.31 -2.93
CA PHE A 301 7.07 -5.77 -2.18
C PHE A 301 7.70 -4.71 -1.26
N CYS A 302 7.35 -3.43 -1.43
CA CYS A 302 7.73 -2.39 -0.47
C CYS A 302 7.18 -2.72 0.94
N ALA A 303 5.96 -3.23 1.05
CA ALA A 303 5.36 -3.63 2.33
C ALA A 303 6.07 -4.81 3.00
N LEU A 304 6.61 -5.75 2.20
CA LEU A 304 7.34 -6.91 2.71
C LEU A 304 8.61 -6.53 3.47
N ASN A 305 9.16 -5.33 3.22
CA ASN A 305 10.35 -4.82 3.91
C ASN A 305 10.02 -3.70 4.89
N ASP A 306 9.13 -2.78 4.51
CA ASP A 306 8.85 -1.59 5.31
C ASP A 306 7.98 -1.90 6.53
N THR A 307 6.99 -2.78 6.38
CA THR A 307 6.12 -3.15 7.51
C THR A 307 6.90 -3.85 8.61
N PRO A 308 7.74 -4.88 8.34
CA PRO A 308 8.61 -5.47 9.36
C PRO A 308 9.55 -4.48 10.03
N ARG A 309 10.17 -3.57 9.26
CA ARG A 309 11.03 -2.51 9.83
C ARG A 309 10.27 -1.61 10.78
N ARG A 310 9.04 -1.20 10.43
CA ARG A 310 8.19 -0.37 11.28
C ARG A 310 7.78 -1.09 12.56
N ILE A 311 7.49 -2.38 12.49
CA ILE A 311 7.18 -3.21 13.67
C ILE A 311 8.36 -3.24 14.64
N VAL A 312 9.57 -3.52 14.13
CA VAL A 312 10.79 -3.53 14.93
C VAL A 312 11.04 -2.14 15.53
N ALA A 313 10.94 -1.07 14.72
CA ALA A 313 11.15 0.29 15.20
C ALA A 313 10.15 0.69 16.30
N ARG A 314 8.89 0.23 16.19
CA ARG A 314 7.82 0.48 17.17
C ARG A 314 7.86 -0.47 18.37
N GLN A 315 8.66 -1.53 18.32
CA GLN A 315 8.64 -2.63 19.29
C GLN A 315 7.24 -3.23 19.46
N GLY A 316 6.50 -3.34 18.34
CA GLY A 316 5.15 -3.85 18.36
C GLY A 316 4.41 -3.60 17.06
N VAL A 317 3.24 -4.20 17.00
CA VAL A 317 2.31 -4.21 15.87
C VAL A 317 1.22 -3.13 16.04
N LYS A 318 1.01 -2.66 17.28
CA LYS A 318 0.09 -1.57 17.62
C LYS A 318 0.57 -0.24 17.03
N GLY A 319 -0.33 0.47 16.36
CA GLY A 319 -0.04 1.78 15.75
C GLY A 319 0.89 1.74 14.53
N VAL A 320 1.18 0.56 13.98
CA VAL A 320 1.90 0.44 12.71
C VAL A 320 0.93 0.63 11.54
N ASP A 321 1.22 1.63 10.73
CA ASP A 321 0.44 1.97 9.54
C ASP A 321 0.75 1.05 8.37
N ALA A 322 -0.31 0.59 7.70
CA ALA A 322 -0.21 -0.14 6.44
C ALA A 322 0.36 0.74 5.32
N VAL A 323 1.14 0.15 4.43
CA VAL A 323 1.65 0.83 3.24
C VAL A 323 0.51 1.02 2.23
N SER A 324 0.32 2.24 1.74
CA SER A 324 -0.71 2.54 0.75
C SER A 324 -0.48 1.77 -0.56
N GLY A 325 -1.56 1.23 -1.12
CA GLY A 325 -1.50 0.27 -2.23
C GLY A 325 -1.24 -1.18 -1.79
N ALA A 326 -0.77 -1.40 -0.55
CA ALA A 326 -0.36 -2.69 -0.02
C ALA A 326 -1.08 -3.06 1.28
N THR A 327 -2.33 -2.62 1.46
CA THR A 327 -3.04 -2.70 2.75
C THR A 327 -3.18 -4.15 3.21
N MET A 328 -3.65 -5.05 2.33
CA MET A 328 -3.86 -6.46 2.68
C MET A 328 -2.54 -7.15 3.05
N THR A 329 -1.49 -6.95 2.26
CA THR A 329 -0.14 -7.48 2.55
C THR A 329 0.42 -6.93 3.86
N SER A 330 0.28 -5.62 4.11
CA SER A 330 0.76 -4.99 5.34
C SER A 330 0.02 -5.52 6.57
N GLU A 331 -1.31 -5.66 6.49
CA GLU A 331 -2.10 -6.24 7.57
C GLU A 331 -1.81 -7.72 7.78
N ALA A 332 -1.56 -8.48 6.72
CA ALA A 332 -1.12 -9.86 6.85
C ALA A 332 0.18 -9.97 7.64
N ILE A 333 1.16 -9.11 7.38
CA ILE A 333 2.42 -9.06 8.16
C ILE A 333 2.14 -8.70 9.62
N LEU A 334 1.28 -7.70 9.88
CA LEU A 334 0.91 -7.31 11.24
C LEU A 334 0.20 -8.46 11.99
N ASN A 335 -0.76 -9.10 11.34
CA ASN A 335 -1.56 -10.17 11.91
C ASN A 335 -0.73 -11.46 12.10
N ALA A 336 0.14 -11.79 11.15
CA ALA A 336 1.06 -12.91 11.27
C ALA A 336 2.06 -12.68 12.41
N THR A 337 2.56 -11.45 12.55
CA THR A 337 3.43 -11.08 13.68
C THR A 337 2.69 -11.17 15.01
N ALA A 338 1.44 -10.68 15.06
CA ALA A 338 0.61 -10.79 16.26
C ALA A 338 0.42 -12.26 16.66
N LYS A 339 0.11 -13.14 15.71
CA LYS A 339 -0.01 -14.58 15.97
C LYS A 339 1.29 -15.21 16.46
N ALA A 340 2.43 -14.87 15.84
CA ALA A 340 3.75 -15.35 16.29
C ALA A 340 4.05 -14.93 17.74
N LEU A 341 3.66 -13.71 18.12
CA LEU A 341 3.83 -13.23 19.50
C LEU A 341 2.83 -13.87 20.46
N ALA A 342 1.61 -14.18 20.01
CA ALA A 342 0.63 -14.89 20.82
C ALA A 342 1.11 -16.30 21.20
N THR A 343 1.73 -17.04 20.27
CA THR A 343 2.32 -18.36 20.58
C THR A 343 3.49 -18.28 21.56
N ALA A 344 4.08 -17.10 21.75
CA ALA A 344 5.14 -16.89 22.74
C ALA A 344 4.59 -16.59 24.15
N MET A 345 3.28 -16.30 24.26
CA MET A 345 2.59 -15.99 25.52
C MET A 345 2.02 -17.23 26.22
N GLU A 346 1.92 -18.34 25.49
CA GLU A 346 1.49 -19.66 25.99
C GLU A 346 2.63 -20.38 26.71
#